data_AF-A0A402BD29-F1
#
_entry.id   AF-A0A402BD29-F1
#
_cell.length_a   1.000
_cell.length_b   1.000
_cell.length_c   1.000
_cell.angle_alpha   90.00
_cell.angle_beta   90.00
_cell.angle_gamma   90.00
#
_symmetry.space_group_name_H-M   'P 1'
#
loop_
_entity.id
_entity.type
_entity.pdbx_description
1 polymer ?
#
loop_
_entity_poly.entity_id
_entity_poly.type
_entity_poly.pdbx_seq_one_letter_code
_entity_poly.pdbx_strand_id
1 'polypeptide(L)'
;MTESIEQELHQADVPPRVHLMDAGYVSARVLVKSQERFGIEVVGPVSVDTQWQAHTPSGIDTSQFVLDWENRQAICPQEKTSTSWSWLSRKSHPDLIKIQFSTTDCRSCPRLSDCVQSTSKYPRRTLFIKPQAQHAALQAARQRQRTETFQP
;
A
#
# COMPACT_ATOMS: atom_id res chain seq x y z
N MET A 1 16.52 -7.92 -8.29
CA MET A 1 16.75 -7.57 -9.71
C MET A 1 16.89 -6.06 -9.86
N THR A 2 15.86 -5.25 -9.61
CA THR A 2 16.03 -3.77 -9.65
C THR A 2 17.10 -3.27 -8.68
N GLU A 3 17.06 -3.73 -7.43
CA GLU A 3 18.04 -3.37 -6.40
C GLU A 3 19.49 -3.80 -6.76
N SER A 4 19.68 -4.89 -7.50
CA SER A 4 21.03 -5.33 -7.89
C SER A 4 21.61 -4.47 -9.01
N ILE A 5 20.78 -4.05 -9.97
CA ILE A 5 21.19 -3.12 -11.04
C ILE A 5 21.58 -1.77 -10.46
N GLU A 6 20.77 -1.23 -9.54
CA GLU A 6 21.06 0.05 -8.88
C GLU A 6 22.33 -0.01 -8.04
N GLN A 7 22.57 -1.14 -7.37
CA GLN A 7 23.79 -1.37 -6.63
C GLN A 7 25.03 -1.40 -7.54
N GLU A 8 24.95 -2.05 -8.70
CA GLU A 8 26.04 -2.09 -9.68
C GLU A 8 26.35 -0.69 -10.23
N LEU A 9 25.33 0.10 -10.57
CA LEU A 9 25.50 1.47 -11.06
C LEU A 9 26.10 2.39 -9.99
N HIS A 10 25.70 2.22 -8.73
CA HIS A 10 26.25 2.97 -7.61
C HIS A 10 27.71 2.57 -7.35
N GLN A 11 28.05 1.28 -7.43
CA GLN A 11 29.43 0.79 -7.31
C GLN A 11 30.33 1.27 -8.46
N ALA A 12 29.75 1.49 -9.64
CA ALA A 12 30.42 2.07 -10.79
C ALA A 12 30.48 3.62 -10.76
N ASP A 13 30.01 4.26 -9.68
CA ASP A 13 29.95 5.72 -9.48
C ASP A 13 29.19 6.47 -10.59
N VAL A 14 28.21 5.81 -11.19
CA VAL A 14 27.33 6.37 -12.22
C VAL A 14 25.84 6.16 -11.91
N PRO A 15 25.36 6.44 -10.67
CA PRO A 15 23.96 6.28 -10.36
C PRO A 15 23.11 7.30 -11.12
N PRO A 16 22.00 6.89 -11.76
CA PRO A 16 21.08 7.84 -12.34
C PRO A 16 20.38 8.62 -11.23
N ARG A 17 20.16 9.92 -11.42
CA ARG A 17 19.34 10.71 -10.47
C ARG A 17 17.86 10.29 -10.51
N VAL A 18 17.37 9.88 -11.68
CA VAL A 18 16.00 9.42 -11.92
C VAL A 18 16.04 8.11 -12.70
N HIS A 19 15.27 7.12 -12.28
CA HIS A 19 15.16 5.82 -12.92
C HIS A 19 13.71 5.59 -13.36
N LEU A 20 13.50 5.61 -14.69
CA LEU A 20 12.20 5.34 -15.29
C LEU A 20 11.93 3.84 -15.32
N MET A 21 10.80 3.40 -14.78
CA MET A 21 10.44 1.98 -14.69
C MET A 21 9.01 1.72 -15.16
N ASP A 22 8.78 0.52 -15.69
CA ASP A 22 7.45 0.04 -16.03
C ASP A 22 6.65 -0.43 -14.80
N ALA A 23 5.33 -0.52 -14.93
CA ALA A 23 4.40 -0.97 -13.90
C ALA A 23 4.74 -2.33 -13.26
N GLY A 24 5.40 -3.21 -14.02
CA GLY A 24 5.88 -4.51 -13.51
C GLY A 24 7.06 -4.42 -12.53
N TYR A 25 7.78 -3.29 -12.51
CA TYR A 25 9.01 -3.11 -11.72
C TYR A 25 8.87 -2.05 -10.62
N VAL A 26 7.88 -1.16 -10.73
CA VAL A 26 7.57 -0.16 -9.70
C VAL A 26 6.81 -0.81 -8.55
N SER A 27 7.43 -0.86 -7.37
CA SER A 27 6.78 -1.27 -6.14
C SER A 27 7.09 -0.30 -5.00
N ALA A 28 6.25 -0.29 -3.96
CA ALA A 28 6.46 0.50 -2.74
C ALA A 28 7.87 0.35 -2.14
N ARG A 29 8.39 -0.89 -2.22
CA ARG A 29 9.71 -1.24 -1.69
C ARG A 29 10.83 -0.66 -2.54
N VAL A 30 10.67 -0.68 -3.87
CA VAL A 30 11.63 -0.10 -4.82
C VAL A 30 11.65 1.41 -4.66
N LEU A 31 10.50 2.09 -4.67
CA LEU A 31 10.39 3.54 -4.49
C LEU A 31 11.15 4.04 -3.23
N VAL A 32 11.01 3.34 -2.11
CA VAL A 32 11.69 3.72 -0.86
C VAL A 32 13.16 3.35 -0.86
N LYS A 33 13.50 2.09 -1.20
CA LYS A 33 14.88 1.62 -1.12
C LYS A 33 15.81 2.33 -2.09
N SER A 34 15.36 2.57 -3.32
CA SER A 34 16.17 3.25 -4.34
C SER A 34 16.51 4.68 -3.89
N GLN A 35 15.55 5.38 -3.28
CA GLN A 35 15.77 6.71 -2.72
C GLN A 35 16.67 6.68 -1.48
N GLU A 36 16.40 5.81 -0.50
CA GLU A 36 17.13 5.76 0.77
C GLU A 36 18.57 5.26 0.63
N ARG A 37 18.81 4.25 -0.21
CA ARG A 37 20.12 3.58 -0.32
C ARG A 37 21.01 4.17 -1.40
N PHE A 38 20.41 4.63 -2.49
CA PHE A 38 21.16 5.03 -3.68
C PHE A 38 20.90 6.48 -4.11
N GLY A 39 19.97 7.18 -3.45
CA GLY A 39 19.58 8.55 -3.83
C GLY A 39 18.84 8.62 -5.18
N ILE A 40 18.33 7.49 -5.65
CA ILE A 40 17.70 7.36 -6.98
C ILE A 40 16.19 7.57 -6.84
N GLU A 41 15.67 8.56 -7.56
CA GLU A 41 14.23 8.75 -7.68
C GLU A 41 13.66 7.77 -8.71
N VAL A 42 12.78 6.86 -8.29
CA VAL A 42 12.10 5.95 -9.23
C VAL A 42 10.78 6.58 -9.69
N VAL A 43 10.61 6.66 -11.01
CA VAL A 43 9.42 7.22 -11.66
C VAL A 43 8.85 6.17 -12.61
N GLY A 44 7.56 5.91 -12.50
CA GLY A 44 6.91 4.90 -13.32
C GLY A 44 5.52 4.56 -12.80
N PRO A 45 4.72 3.80 -13.58
CA PRO A 45 3.36 3.53 -13.18
C PRO A 45 3.33 2.64 -11.93
N VAL A 46 2.62 3.05 -10.88
CA VAL A 46 2.37 2.15 -9.74
C VAL A 46 1.18 1.27 -10.06
N SER A 47 1.27 -0.03 -9.72
CA SER A 47 0.17 -0.96 -9.93
C SER A 47 -1.13 -0.46 -9.27
N VAL A 48 -2.22 -0.52 -10.02
CA VAL A 48 -3.57 -0.21 -9.54
C VAL A 48 -3.96 -1.15 -8.39
N ASP A 49 -4.77 -0.66 -7.45
CA ASP A 49 -5.25 -1.51 -6.34
C ASP A 49 -6.15 -2.60 -6.91
N THR A 50 -5.67 -3.85 -6.90
CA THR A 50 -6.37 -5.00 -7.50
C THR A 50 -7.47 -5.57 -6.61
N GLN A 51 -7.70 -4.98 -5.43
CA GLN A 51 -8.80 -5.38 -4.57
C GLN A 51 -10.14 -4.99 -5.18
N TRP A 52 -11.11 -5.92 -5.19
CA TRP A 52 -12.43 -5.71 -5.80
C TRP A 52 -13.16 -4.46 -5.26
N GLN A 53 -12.88 -4.07 -4.00
CA GLN A 53 -13.44 -2.87 -3.39
C GLN A 53 -13.06 -1.61 -4.18
N ALA A 54 -11.84 -1.53 -4.71
CA ALA A 54 -11.37 -0.40 -5.51
C ALA A 54 -12.01 -0.34 -6.91
N HIS A 55 -12.58 -1.45 -7.38
CA HIS A 55 -13.25 -1.57 -8.68
C HIS A 55 -14.79 -1.54 -8.58
N THR A 56 -15.33 -1.39 -7.37
CA THR A 56 -16.78 -1.35 -7.14
C THR A 56 -17.18 0.07 -6.73
N PRO A 57 -18.14 0.73 -7.40
CA PRO A 57 -18.52 2.11 -7.08
C PRO A 57 -18.93 2.35 -5.62
N SER A 58 -19.59 1.37 -4.98
CA SER A 58 -19.95 1.43 -3.56
C SER A 58 -18.88 0.85 -2.62
N GLY A 59 -17.84 0.24 -3.19
CA GLY A 59 -16.82 -0.52 -2.47
C GLY A 59 -16.01 0.36 -1.50
N ILE A 60 -15.71 -0.19 -0.33
CA ILE A 60 -14.89 0.48 0.68
C ILE A 60 -13.45 -0.03 0.58
N ASP A 61 -12.64 0.66 -0.22
CA ASP A 61 -11.24 0.34 -0.43
C ASP A 61 -10.34 0.88 0.71
N THR A 62 -9.04 0.57 0.66
CA THR A 62 -8.08 0.94 1.71
C THR A 62 -7.84 2.45 1.86
N SER A 63 -8.02 3.23 0.80
CA SER A 63 -7.82 4.68 0.80
C SER A 63 -8.87 5.46 1.59
N GLN A 64 -10.03 4.83 1.84
CA GLN A 64 -11.11 5.41 2.64
C GLN A 64 -10.88 5.24 4.16
N PHE A 65 -9.82 4.52 4.57
CA PHE A 65 -9.48 4.35 5.98
C PHE A 65 -8.44 5.38 6.40
N VAL A 66 -8.64 5.98 7.57
CA VAL A 66 -7.64 6.83 8.21
C VAL A 66 -6.67 5.94 8.98
N LEU A 67 -5.37 6.09 8.71
CA LEU A 67 -4.32 5.35 9.41
C LEU A 67 -3.65 6.26 10.44
N ASP A 68 -3.91 5.97 11.71
CA ASP A 68 -3.22 6.56 12.85
C ASP A 68 -1.95 5.72 13.14
N TRP A 69 -0.83 6.19 12.61
CA TRP A 69 0.46 5.52 12.77
C TRP A 69 1.02 5.63 14.18
N GLU A 70 0.71 6.71 14.90
CA GLU A 70 1.20 6.99 16.25
C GLU A 70 0.57 6.01 17.25
N ASN A 71 -0.76 5.89 17.20
CA ASN A 71 -1.49 4.95 18.05
C ASN A 71 -1.55 3.53 17.47
N ARG A 72 -1.03 3.33 16.25
CA ARG A 72 -1.07 2.06 15.50
C ARG A 72 -2.50 1.55 15.36
N GLN A 73 -3.37 2.39 14.82
CA GLN A 73 -4.78 2.12 14.64
C GLN A 73 -5.27 2.56 13.25
N ALA A 74 -6.29 1.89 12.72
CA ALA A 74 -7.02 2.36 11.55
C ALA A 74 -8.46 2.69 11.93
N ILE A 75 -9.00 3.75 11.37
CA ILE A 75 -10.37 4.19 11.54
C ILE A 75 -11.09 4.01 10.20
N CYS A 76 -12.22 3.31 10.20
CA CYS A 76 -13.01 3.08 8.98
C CYS A 76 -13.98 4.25 8.71
N PRO A 77 -14.58 4.32 7.50
CA PRO A 77 -15.61 5.32 7.16
C PRO A 77 -16.89 5.29 8.00
N GLN A 78 -17.02 4.32 8.92
CA GLN A 78 -18.12 4.20 9.87
C GLN A 78 -17.64 4.49 11.30
N GLU A 79 -16.50 5.17 11.43
CA GLU A 79 -15.91 5.63 12.69
C GLU A 79 -15.57 4.52 13.68
N LYS A 80 -15.43 3.28 13.19
CA LYS A 80 -14.95 2.16 14.00
C LYS A 80 -13.44 2.09 13.93
N THR A 81 -12.82 1.83 15.08
CA THR A 81 -11.38 1.67 15.23
C THR A 81 -10.98 0.21 15.10
N SER A 82 -9.81 -0.05 14.51
CA SER A 82 -9.21 -1.38 14.43
C SER A 82 -8.92 -1.95 15.81
N THR A 83 -9.16 -3.25 15.99
CA THR A 83 -8.84 -3.98 17.22
C THR A 83 -7.42 -4.53 17.25
N SER A 84 -6.75 -4.59 16.10
CA SER A 84 -5.36 -5.05 16.05
C SER A 84 -4.56 -4.41 14.93
N TRP A 85 -3.27 -4.25 15.19
CA TRP A 85 -2.25 -3.74 14.27
C TRP A 85 -0.97 -4.51 14.51
N SER A 86 -0.59 -5.39 13.59
CA SER A 86 0.56 -6.29 13.78
C SER A 86 1.38 -6.46 12.52
N TRP A 87 2.69 -6.57 12.72
CA TRP A 87 3.62 -6.89 11.64
C TRP A 87 3.48 -8.35 11.23
N LEU A 88 3.38 -8.60 9.92
CA LEU A 88 3.48 -9.93 9.35
C LEU A 88 4.96 -10.32 9.24
N SER A 89 5.41 -11.20 10.12
CA SER A 89 6.70 -11.88 9.99
C SER A 89 6.56 -13.12 9.10
N ARG A 90 6.28 -12.95 7.80
CA ARG A 90 6.33 -14.06 6.84
C ARG A 90 7.50 -13.88 5.88
N LYS A 91 8.28 -14.95 5.65
CA LYS A 91 9.39 -14.98 4.68
C LYS A 91 8.98 -14.51 3.27
N SER A 92 7.71 -14.69 2.89
CA SER A 92 7.16 -14.28 1.58
C SER A 92 6.72 -12.82 1.50
N HIS A 93 6.44 -12.17 2.63
CA HIS A 93 6.03 -10.77 2.69
C HIS A 93 6.69 -10.08 3.89
N PRO A 94 8.02 -9.91 3.85
CA PRO A 94 8.66 -9.06 4.84
C PRO A 94 7.98 -7.69 4.75
N ASP A 95 7.58 -7.16 5.89
CA ASP A 95 7.20 -5.76 6.08
C ASP A 95 5.73 -5.39 5.77
N LEU A 96 4.79 -6.34 5.70
CA LEU A 96 3.37 -5.97 5.72
C LEU A 96 2.85 -5.79 7.14
N ILE A 97 2.07 -4.74 7.37
CA ILE A 97 1.27 -4.56 8.59
C ILE A 97 -0.14 -5.09 8.30
N LYS A 98 -0.58 -6.02 9.12
CA LYS A 98 -1.94 -6.53 9.14
C LYS A 98 -2.75 -5.77 10.19
N ILE A 99 -3.86 -5.20 9.76
CA ILE A 99 -4.79 -4.47 10.62
C ILE A 99 -6.12 -5.18 10.59
N GLN A 100 -6.74 -5.40 11.75
CA GLN A 100 -8.02 -6.12 11.82
C GLN A 100 -9.05 -5.35 12.62
N PHE A 101 -10.27 -5.35 12.12
CA PHE A 101 -11.43 -4.79 12.79
C PHE A 101 -12.17 -5.86 13.59
N SER A 102 -12.94 -5.38 14.57
CA SER A 102 -13.84 -6.18 15.40
C SER A 102 -14.86 -6.91 14.54
N THR A 103 -15.03 -8.21 14.78
CA THR A 103 -16.07 -9.00 14.13
C THR A 103 -17.46 -8.55 14.56
N THR A 104 -17.62 -8.08 15.79
CA THR A 104 -18.89 -7.58 16.31
C THR A 104 -19.31 -6.28 15.62
N ASP A 105 -18.39 -5.32 15.52
CA ASP A 105 -18.67 -4.05 14.84
C ASP A 105 -18.87 -4.23 13.33
N CYS A 106 -18.12 -5.13 12.70
CA CYS A 106 -18.32 -5.43 11.28
C CYS A 106 -19.65 -6.15 11.04
N ARG A 107 -20.06 -7.07 11.91
CA ARG A 107 -21.29 -7.84 11.73
C ARG A 107 -22.56 -6.98 11.83
N SER A 108 -22.56 -5.95 12.67
CA SER A 108 -23.68 -4.99 12.77
C SER A 108 -23.57 -3.84 11.78
N CYS A 109 -22.50 -3.75 10.99
CA CYS A 109 -22.28 -2.65 10.06
C CYS A 109 -23.21 -2.77 8.83
N PRO A 110 -23.99 -1.72 8.51
CA PRO A 110 -24.89 -1.74 7.35
C PRO A 110 -24.14 -1.81 6.02
N ARG A 111 -22.88 -1.37 5.97
CA ARG A 111 -22.03 -1.39 4.77
C ARG A 111 -21.10 -2.59 4.70
N LEU A 112 -21.41 -3.67 5.42
CA LEU A 112 -20.56 -4.86 5.44
C LEU A 112 -20.36 -5.45 4.04
N SER A 113 -21.42 -5.50 3.22
CA SER A 113 -21.38 -6.02 1.85
C SER A 113 -20.48 -5.21 0.91
N ASP A 114 -20.36 -3.90 1.14
CA ASP A 114 -19.48 -3.01 0.39
C ASP A 114 -18.01 -3.11 0.84
N CYS A 115 -17.76 -3.67 2.03
CA CYS A 115 -16.47 -3.64 2.71
C CYS A 115 -15.76 -5.00 2.71
N VAL A 116 -16.54 -6.08 2.82
CA VAL A 116 -16.06 -7.46 3.00
C VAL A 116 -16.91 -8.41 2.15
N GLN A 117 -16.27 -9.16 1.26
CA GLN A 117 -16.89 -10.25 0.49
C GLN A 117 -16.58 -11.65 1.04
N SER A 118 -15.92 -11.74 2.20
CA SER A 118 -15.58 -13.03 2.80
C SER A 118 -16.83 -13.79 3.24
N THR A 119 -16.93 -15.07 2.84
CA THR A 119 -17.98 -16.02 3.25
C THR A 119 -17.71 -16.65 4.62
N SER A 120 -16.79 -16.09 5.41
CA SER A 120 -16.46 -16.59 6.75
C SER A 120 -17.62 -16.44 7.73
N LYS A 121 -17.73 -17.37 8.69
CA LYS A 121 -18.70 -17.31 9.81
C LYS A 121 -18.61 -16.00 10.62
N TYR A 122 -17.43 -15.38 10.65
CA TYR A 122 -17.18 -14.11 11.35
C TYR A 122 -16.54 -13.11 10.40
N PRO A 123 -17.33 -12.47 9.51
CA PRO A 123 -16.80 -11.53 8.54
C PRO A 123 -16.25 -10.31 9.27
N ARG A 124 -15.06 -9.89 8.86
CA ARG A 124 -14.43 -8.66 9.35
C ARG A 124 -13.57 -8.04 8.26
N ARG A 125 -13.40 -6.74 8.35
CA ARG A 125 -12.41 -6.03 7.54
C ARG A 125 -11.01 -6.37 8.06
N THR A 126 -10.12 -6.73 7.13
CA THR A 126 -8.68 -6.88 7.38
C THR A 126 -7.94 -6.10 6.32
N LEU A 127 -7.07 -5.18 6.73
CA LEU A 127 -6.22 -4.41 5.83
C LEU A 127 -4.81 -4.99 5.87
N PHE A 128 -4.13 -4.92 4.73
CA PHE A 128 -2.69 -5.16 4.64
C PHE A 128 -2.07 -3.90 4.08
N ILE A 129 -1.31 -3.20 4.90
CA ILE A 129 -0.63 -1.97 4.50
C ILE A 129 0.88 -2.16 4.53
N LYS A 130 1.57 -1.38 3.71
CA LYS A 130 3.03 -1.28 3.74
C LYS A 130 3.45 -0.37 4.90
N PRO A 131 4.71 -0.40 5.37
CA PRO A 131 5.23 0.52 6.38
C PRO A 131 5.01 1.97 5.95
N GLN A 132 4.95 2.90 6.91
CA GLN A 132 4.58 4.30 6.66
C GLN A 132 5.34 4.94 5.49
N ALA A 133 6.67 4.79 5.45
CA ALA A 133 7.50 5.32 4.35
C ALA A 133 7.10 4.76 2.98
N GLN A 134 6.89 3.44 2.89
CA GLN A 134 6.46 2.77 1.66
C GLN A 134 5.02 3.11 1.29
N HIS A 135 4.14 3.29 2.28
CA HIS A 135 2.76 3.72 2.07
C HIS A 135 2.73 5.17 1.55
N ALA A 136 3.49 6.07 2.15
CA ALA A 136 3.61 7.47 1.71
C ALA A 136 4.19 7.56 0.29
N ALA A 137 5.26 6.82 -0.01
CA ALA A 137 5.87 6.78 -1.34
C ALA A 137 4.87 6.29 -2.40
N LEU A 138 4.07 5.26 -2.10
CA LEU A 138 3.01 4.80 -2.99
C LEU A 138 1.92 5.86 -3.21
N GLN A 139 1.46 6.53 -2.16
CA GLN A 139 0.44 7.57 -2.28
C GLN A 139 0.94 8.77 -3.09
N ALA A 140 2.18 9.21 -2.85
CA ALA A 140 2.81 10.28 -3.61
C ALA A 140 2.96 9.91 -5.09
N ALA A 141 3.38 8.69 -5.39
CA ALA A 141 3.47 8.21 -6.77
C ALA A 141 2.08 8.14 -7.44
N ARG A 142 1.04 7.68 -6.73
CA ARG A 142 -0.35 7.69 -7.23
C ARG A 142 -0.90 9.10 -7.47
N GLN A 143 -0.57 10.05 -6.61
CA GLN A 143 -0.95 11.46 -6.80
C GLN A 143 -0.28 12.03 -8.04
N ARG A 144 1.02 11.81 -8.24
CA ARG A 144 1.75 12.23 -9.45
C ARG A 144 1.13 11.68 -10.73
N GLN A 145 0.77 10.39 -10.75
CA GLN A 145 0.06 9.77 -11.88
C GLN A 145 -1.30 10.41 -12.17
N ARG A 146 -1.98 11.00 -11.18
CA ARG A 146 -3.28 11.67 -11.37
C ARG A 146 -3.13 13.12 -11.85
N THR A 147 -2.02 13.77 -11.52
CA THR A 147 -1.80 15.21 -11.80
C THR A 147 -1.03 15.49 -13.07
N GLU A 148 -0.32 14.51 -13.64
CA GLU A 148 0.47 14.70 -14.85
C GLU A 148 -0.05 13.83 -15.99
N THR A 149 -0.13 14.47 -17.16
CA THR A 149 -0.33 13.92 -18.50
C THR A 149 0.61 12.75 -18.76
N PHE A 150 0.29 11.56 -18.24
CA PHE A 150 1.06 10.34 -18.47
C PHE A 150 0.71 9.83 -19.88
N GLN A 151 1.32 10.44 -20.89
CA GLN A 151 1.34 9.88 -22.24
C GLN A 151 2.51 8.89 -22.34
N PRO A 152 2.27 7.65 -22.80
CA PRO A 152 3.32 6.65 -23.00
C PRO A 152 4.31 7.06 -24.10
#